data_AF-A0A920B691-F1
#
_entry.id   AF-A0A920B691-F1
#
_cell.length_a   1.000
_cell.length_b   1.000
_cell.length_c   1.000
_cell.angle_alpha   90.00
_cell.angle_beta   90.00
_cell.angle_gamma   90.00
#
_symmetry.space_group_name_H-M   'P 1'
#
loop_
_entity.id
_entity.type
_entity.pdbx_description
1 polymer ?
#
loop_
_entity_poly.entity_id
_entity_poly.type
_entity_poly.pdbx_seq_one_letter_code
_entity_poly.pdbx_strand_id
1 'polypeptide(L)'
;MNKSRKRIMFVTYAGVLPFYLSPMIGYYDYNETLLRFSEIKTISSLYAALIVCFLSGMQWQKIIETNIKGFFFFSPIIPLLLVSTHALNVNGIYSSFILVVSLFLSLSIDLILIKKKSDKWFKKLRINATILASISFFI
;
A
#
# COMPACT_ATOMS: atom_id res chain seq x y z
N MET A 1 3.35 12.28 24.10
CA MET A 1 2.60 11.80 22.91
C MET A 1 1.45 10.92 23.38
N ASN A 2 0.21 11.19 22.96
CA ASN A 2 -0.99 10.51 23.46
C ASN A 2 -0.89 8.98 23.25
N LYS A 3 -1.32 8.15 24.22
CA LYS A 3 -1.12 6.67 24.21
C LYS A 3 -1.77 6.01 22.99
N SER A 4 -2.85 6.59 22.47
CA SER A 4 -3.51 6.19 21.21
C SER A 4 -2.61 6.39 19.99
N ARG A 5 -1.97 7.57 19.86
CA ARG A 5 -1.10 7.90 18.74
C ARG A 5 0.11 6.96 18.61
N LYS A 6 0.73 6.59 19.74
CA LYS A 6 1.82 5.59 19.75
C LYS A 6 1.36 4.23 19.20
N ARG A 7 0.18 3.77 19.62
CA ARG A 7 -0.40 2.50 19.16
C ARG A 7 -0.68 2.52 17.65
N ILE A 8 -1.26 3.59 17.14
CA ILE A 8 -1.54 3.74 15.69
C ILE A 8 -0.25 3.68 14.88
N MET A 9 0.80 4.39 15.31
CA MET A 9 2.10 4.35 14.65
C MET A 9 2.68 2.94 14.64
N PHE A 10 2.69 2.27 15.79
CA PHE A 10 3.21 0.91 15.91
C PHE A 10 2.48 -0.06 14.97
N VAL A 11 1.14 -0.06 14.98
CA VAL A 11 0.34 -0.94 14.11
C VAL A 11 0.57 -0.62 12.63
N THR A 12 0.71 0.67 12.26
CA THR A 12 0.97 1.06 10.87
C THR A 12 2.32 0.54 10.39
N TYR A 13 3.38 0.69 11.19
CA TYR A 13 4.70 0.19 10.83
C TYR A 13 4.78 -1.33 10.87
N ALA A 14 4.10 -1.98 11.81
CA ALA A 14 3.97 -3.44 11.82
C ALA A 14 3.27 -3.95 10.54
N GLY A 15 2.27 -3.21 10.05
CA GLY A 15 1.61 -3.51 8.78
C GLY A 15 2.49 -3.33 7.54
N VAL A 16 3.65 -2.68 7.65
CA VAL A 16 4.63 -2.61 6.55
C VAL A 16 5.55 -3.84 6.52
N LEU A 17 5.67 -4.59 7.62
CA LEU A 17 6.56 -5.76 7.71
C LEU A 17 6.36 -6.80 6.60
N PRO A 18 5.11 -7.17 6.21
CA PRO A 18 4.92 -8.21 5.19
C PRO A 18 5.54 -7.87 3.83
N PHE A 19 5.72 -6.58 3.51
CA PHE A 19 6.40 -6.14 2.30
C PHE A 19 7.89 -6.52 2.27
N TYR A 20 8.54 -6.57 3.43
CA TYR A 20 9.97 -6.85 3.56
C TYR A 20 10.30 -8.33 3.78
N LEU A 21 9.29 -9.19 3.96
CA LEU A 21 9.51 -10.63 4.10
C LEU A 21 10.13 -11.24 2.84
N SER A 22 9.71 -10.78 1.64
CA SER A 22 10.25 -11.27 0.37
C SER A 22 11.75 -11.04 0.20
N PRO A 23 12.29 -9.81 0.33
CA PRO A 23 13.73 -9.57 0.21
C PRO A 23 14.55 -10.20 1.36
N MET A 24 14.01 -10.24 2.59
CA MET A 24 14.74 -10.84 3.71
C MET A 24 14.99 -12.33 3.53
N ILE A 25 14.02 -13.08 3.00
CA ILE A 25 14.18 -14.53 2.81
C ILE A 25 15.15 -14.83 1.66
N GLY A 26 15.18 -14.02 0.61
CA GLY A 26 16.16 -14.15 -0.47
C GLY A 26 17.62 -14.00 -0.02
N TYR A 27 17.87 -13.29 1.09
CA TYR A 27 19.21 -13.14 1.65
C TYR A 27 19.65 -14.35 2.51
N TYR A 28 18.69 -15.09 3.08
CA TYR A 28 18.96 -16.27 3.92
C TYR A 28 19.04 -17.58 3.14
N ASP A 29 18.66 -17.59 1.87
CA ASP A 29 18.69 -18.77 1.00
C ASP A 29 20.09 -19.06 0.43
N TYR A 30 21.06 -19.29 1.32
CA TYR A 30 22.44 -19.63 0.96
C TYR A 30 22.62 -21.15 0.69
N ASN A 31 21.63 -21.99 1.02
CA ASN A 31 21.75 -23.45 1.04
C ASN A 31 20.90 -24.20 0.00
N GLU A 32 20.21 -23.51 -0.93
CA GLU A 32 19.33 -24.09 -1.96
C GLU A 32 18.23 -25.05 -1.46
N THR A 33 18.07 -25.23 -0.14
CA THR A 33 17.03 -26.06 0.46
C THR A 33 15.66 -25.38 0.47
N LEU A 34 15.58 -24.09 0.14
CA LEU A 34 14.36 -23.28 0.08
C LEU A 34 13.81 -23.15 -1.36
N LEU A 35 14.00 -24.18 -2.19
CA LEU A 35 13.52 -24.32 -3.59
C LEU A 35 11.98 -24.21 -3.81
N ARG A 36 11.20 -23.64 -2.90
CA ARG A 36 9.74 -23.37 -3.06
C ARG A 36 9.32 -21.93 -2.76
N PHE A 37 10.26 -20.98 -2.70
CA PHE A 37 9.95 -19.61 -2.28
C PHE A 37 9.79 -18.58 -3.41
N SER A 38 9.60 -19.03 -4.66
CA SER A 38 9.11 -18.15 -5.74
C SER A 38 7.72 -17.56 -5.42
N GLU A 39 6.98 -18.15 -4.48
CA GLU A 39 5.70 -17.67 -3.97
C GLU A 39 5.82 -16.47 -2.99
N ILE A 40 7.00 -16.09 -2.48
CA ILE A 40 7.04 -14.92 -1.55
C ILE A 40 6.90 -13.60 -2.29
N LYS A 41 7.44 -13.51 -3.51
CA LYS A 41 7.20 -12.34 -4.38
C LYS A 41 5.71 -12.19 -4.69
N THR A 42 4.97 -13.29 -4.78
CA THR A 42 3.52 -13.25 -4.94
C THR A 42 2.82 -12.83 -3.64
N ILE A 43 3.36 -13.15 -2.46
CA ILE A 43 2.82 -12.71 -1.17
C ILE A 43 2.92 -11.19 -0.99
N SER A 44 4.07 -10.57 -1.26
CA SER A 44 4.23 -9.11 -1.09
C SER A 44 3.38 -8.32 -2.09
N SER A 45 3.29 -8.79 -3.34
CA SER A 45 2.44 -8.20 -4.37
C SER A 45 0.95 -8.38 -4.08
N LEU A 46 0.53 -9.56 -3.61
CA LEU A 46 -0.84 -9.82 -3.17
C LEU A 46 -1.20 -8.97 -1.96
N TYR A 47 -0.27 -8.82 -1.00
CA TYR A 47 -0.48 -7.96 0.16
C TYR A 47 -0.65 -6.49 -0.23
N ALA A 48 0.16 -6.00 -1.18
CA ALA A 48 -0.02 -4.66 -1.75
C ALA A 48 -1.38 -4.48 -2.41
N ALA A 49 -1.80 -5.47 -3.21
CA ALA A 49 -3.09 -5.45 -3.88
C ALA A 49 -4.25 -5.40 -2.88
N LEU A 50 -4.19 -6.22 -1.82
CA LEU A 50 -5.17 -6.22 -0.73
C LEU A 50 -5.21 -4.85 -0.03
N ILE A 51 -4.05 -4.28 0.30
CA ILE A 51 -3.99 -2.94 0.91
C ILE A 51 -4.68 -1.93 0.02
N VAL A 52 -4.38 -1.90 -1.28
CA VAL A 52 -5.02 -0.95 -2.22
C VAL A 52 -6.53 -1.15 -2.25
N CYS A 53 -7.02 -2.40 -2.31
CA CYS A 53 -8.45 -2.68 -2.24
C CYS A 53 -9.11 -2.15 -0.95
N PHE A 54 -8.49 -2.40 0.22
CA PHE A 54 -8.98 -1.87 1.50
C PHE A 54 -8.95 -0.34 1.55
N LEU A 55 -7.88 0.27 1.02
CA LEU A 55 -7.75 1.72 0.97
C LEU A 55 -8.85 2.35 0.10
N SER A 56 -9.10 1.80 -1.09
CA SER A 56 -10.14 2.30 -1.98
C SER A 56 -11.54 2.22 -1.34
N GLY A 57 -11.84 1.12 -0.63
CA GLY A 57 -13.07 0.97 0.14
C GLY A 57 -13.23 2.06 1.22
N MET A 58 -12.18 2.27 2.03
CA MET A 58 -12.20 3.31 3.07
C MET A 58 -12.29 4.73 2.48
N GLN A 59 -11.71 4.96 1.30
CA GLN A 59 -11.79 6.26 0.63
C GLN A 59 -13.21 6.56 0.15
N TRP A 60 -13.92 5.57 -0.38
CA TRP A 60 -15.33 5.72 -0.72
C TRP A 60 -16.19 6.06 0.50
N GLN A 61 -15.98 5.38 1.63
CA GLN A 61 -16.70 5.71 2.86
C GLN A 61 -16.49 7.19 3.23
N LYS A 62 -15.24 7.67 3.23
CA LYS A 62 -14.94 9.09 3.52
C LYS A 62 -15.56 10.04 2.50
N ILE A 63 -15.59 9.70 1.21
CA ILE A 63 -16.22 10.50 0.15
C ILE A 63 -17.72 10.65 0.44
N ILE A 64 -18.39 9.56 0.79
CA ILE A 64 -19.82 9.53 1.13
C ILE A 64 -20.07 10.40 2.37
N GLU A 65 -19.31 10.20 3.45
CA GLU A 65 -19.43 10.99 4.69
C GLU A 65 -19.20 12.49 4.47
N THR A 66 -18.30 12.85 3.55
CA THR A 66 -17.98 14.25 3.25
C THR A 66 -18.85 14.88 2.17
N ASN A 67 -19.85 14.14 1.64
CA ASN A 67 -20.78 14.56 0.58
C ASN A 67 -20.08 15.12 -0.66
N ILE A 68 -18.90 14.60 -1.02
CA ILE A 68 -18.19 15.02 -2.23
C ILE A 68 -18.89 14.39 -3.44
N LYS A 69 -19.43 15.24 -4.33
CA LYS A 69 -20.14 14.84 -5.55
C LYS A 69 -19.29 15.04 -6.81
N GLY A 70 -19.70 14.42 -7.90
CA GLY A 70 -19.07 14.55 -9.23
C GLY A 70 -17.99 13.51 -9.50
N PHE A 71 -17.13 13.78 -10.48
CA PHE A 71 -16.12 12.83 -10.97
C PHE A 71 -15.15 12.31 -9.90
N PHE A 72 -14.92 13.09 -8.84
CA PHE A 72 -14.04 12.68 -7.73
C PHE A 72 -14.55 11.45 -6.96
N PHE A 73 -15.86 11.16 -7.03
CA PHE A 73 -16.45 9.95 -6.44
C PHE A 73 -15.81 8.66 -6.98
N PHE A 74 -15.39 8.68 -8.25
CA PHE A 74 -14.76 7.53 -8.91
C PHE A 74 -13.24 7.50 -8.73
N SER A 75 -12.64 8.45 -8.00
CA SER A 75 -11.19 8.46 -7.80
C SER A 75 -10.62 7.18 -7.17
N PRO A 76 -11.27 6.51 -6.18
CA PRO A 76 -10.73 5.29 -5.59
C PRO A 76 -10.75 4.06 -6.52
N ILE A 77 -11.51 4.11 -7.62
CA ILE A 77 -11.50 3.06 -8.66
C ILE A 77 -10.19 3.01 -9.41
N ILE A 78 -9.54 4.16 -9.61
CA ILE A 78 -8.32 4.27 -10.42
C ILE A 78 -7.20 3.36 -9.85
N PRO A 79 -6.79 3.48 -8.57
CA PRO A 79 -5.76 2.61 -8.02
C PRO A 79 -6.21 1.13 -7.97
N LEU A 80 -7.50 0.85 -7.81
CA LEU A 80 -8.04 -0.51 -7.79
C LEU A 80 -7.95 -1.19 -9.17
N LEU A 81 -8.34 -0.48 -10.23
CA LEU A 81 -8.19 -0.96 -11.60
C LEU A 81 -6.72 -1.14 -11.95
N LEU A 82 -5.86 -0.21 -11.55
CA LEU A 82 -4.42 -0.30 -11.83
C LEU A 82 -3.82 -1.56 -11.19
N VAL A 83 -4.14 -1.86 -9.93
CA VAL A 83 -3.75 -3.12 -9.28
C VAL A 83 -4.32 -4.34 -10.00
N SER A 84 -5.56 -4.30 -10.49
CA SER A 84 -6.14 -5.45 -11.21
C SER A 84 -5.34 -5.85 -12.45
N THR A 85 -4.70 -4.87 -13.11
CA THR A 85 -3.83 -5.13 -14.28
C THR A 85 -2.48 -5.77 -13.93
N HIS A 86 -2.10 -5.80 -12.65
CA HIS A 86 -0.87 -6.46 -12.18
C HIS A 86 -0.82 -7.94 -12.60
N ALA A 87 -1.95 -8.65 -12.49
CA ALA A 87 -2.02 -10.07 -12.82
C ALA A 87 -1.85 -10.37 -14.32
N LEU A 88 -2.10 -9.39 -15.18
CA LEU A 88 -2.00 -9.54 -16.64
C LEU A 88 -0.58 -9.30 -17.16
N ASN A 89 0.32 -8.80 -16.33
CA ASN A 89 1.63 -8.36 -16.77
C ASN A 89 2.67 -9.48 -16.60
N VAL A 90 3.15 -10.01 -17.73
CA VAL A 90 4.18 -11.07 -17.78
C VAL A 90 5.56 -10.55 -17.38
N ASN A 91 5.80 -9.23 -17.48
CA ASN A 91 7.08 -8.63 -17.11
C ASN A 91 7.10 -8.19 -15.64
N GLY A 92 7.89 -8.88 -14.81
CA GLY A 92 7.93 -8.67 -13.35
C GLY A 92 8.33 -7.25 -12.87
N ILE A 93 9.17 -6.53 -13.62
CA ILE A 93 9.57 -5.14 -13.27
C ILE A 93 8.39 -4.19 -13.42
N TYR A 94 7.64 -4.29 -14.53
CA TYR A 94 6.47 -3.47 -14.77
C TYR A 94 5.35 -3.78 -13.76
N SER A 95 5.24 -5.04 -13.33
CA SER A 95 4.28 -5.45 -12.32
C SER A 95 4.53 -4.74 -10.97
N SER A 96 5.77 -4.73 -10.50
CA SER A 96 6.15 -4.04 -9.26
C SER A 96 5.90 -2.53 -9.34
N PHE A 97 6.19 -1.92 -10.50
CA PHE A 97 5.94 -0.50 -10.73
C PHE A 97 4.44 -0.13 -10.67
N ILE A 98 3.56 -0.96 -11.24
CA ILE A 98 2.10 -0.78 -11.18
C ILE A 98 1.61 -0.73 -9.73
N LEU A 99 2.11 -1.62 -8.86
CA LEU A 99 1.73 -1.63 -7.44
C LEU A 99 2.20 -0.35 -6.72
N VAL A 100 3.43 0.08 -6.96
CA VAL A 100 3.98 1.32 -6.37
C VAL A 100 3.13 2.51 -6.81
N VAL A 101 2.84 2.65 -8.10
CA VAL A 101 1.99 3.73 -8.62
C VAL A 101 0.59 3.68 -7.99
N SER A 102 0.01 2.48 -7.83
CA SER A 102 -1.30 2.31 -7.18
C SER A 102 -1.31 2.80 -5.74
N LEU A 103 -0.26 2.49 -4.97
CA LEU A 103 -0.09 2.94 -3.59
C LEU A 103 0.05 4.47 -3.50
N PHE A 104 0.80 5.09 -4.42
CA PHE A 104 0.94 6.54 -4.48
C PHE A 104 -0.33 7.26 -4.92
N LEU A 105 -1.09 6.70 -5.87
CA LEU A 105 -2.41 7.21 -6.26
C LEU A 105 -3.38 7.14 -5.08
N SER A 106 -3.40 6.02 -4.36
CA SER A 106 -4.21 5.87 -3.16
C SER A 106 -3.81 6.90 -2.08
N LEU A 107 -2.50 7.11 -1.84
CA LEU A 107 -2.02 8.15 -0.93
C LEU A 107 -2.48 9.54 -1.35
N SER A 108 -2.45 9.85 -2.64
CA SER A 108 -2.87 11.15 -3.18
C SER A 108 -4.35 11.42 -2.92
N ILE A 109 -5.21 10.43 -3.16
CA ILE A 109 -6.66 10.52 -2.86
C ILE A 109 -6.88 10.74 -1.37
N ASP A 110 -6.17 9.99 -0.52
CA ASP A 110 -6.23 10.15 0.92
C ASP A 110 -5.82 11.56 1.35
N LEU A 111 -4.73 12.12 0.81
CA LEU A 111 -4.27 13.46 1.16
C LEU A 111 -5.28 14.55 0.80
N ILE A 112 -6.03 14.37 -0.30
CA ILE A 112 -7.11 15.27 -0.73
C ILE A 112 -8.32 15.13 0.21
N LEU A 113 -8.72 13.89 0.54
CA LEU A 113 -9.85 13.61 1.43
C LEU A 113 -9.61 14.04 2.87
N ILE A 114 -8.36 14.05 3.29
CA ILE A 114 -7.95 14.51 4.60
C ILE A 114 -8.08 16.05 4.67
N LYS A 115 -9.30 16.52 4.96
CA LYS A 115 -9.63 17.92 5.29
C LYS A 115 -8.77 18.45 6.46
N LYS A 116 -8.64 19.77 6.55
CA LYS A 116 -7.82 20.57 7.50
C LYS A 116 -7.78 20.11 8.98
N LYS A 117 -8.75 19.31 9.45
CA LYS A 117 -8.85 18.84 10.84
C LYS A 117 -7.99 17.63 11.20
N SER A 118 -7.39 16.92 10.25
CA SER A 118 -6.45 15.85 10.64
C SER A 118 -5.14 16.46 11.14
N ASP A 119 -4.63 15.93 12.23
CA ASP A 119 -3.31 16.32 12.68
C ASP A 119 -2.23 16.02 11.62
N LYS A 120 -1.32 17.00 11.42
CA LYS A 120 -0.15 16.88 10.53
C LYS A 120 0.65 15.59 10.72
N TRP A 121 0.62 15.01 11.92
CA TRP A 121 1.33 13.76 12.21
C TRP A 121 0.75 12.55 11.47
N PHE A 122 -0.57 12.48 11.27
CA PHE A 122 -1.19 11.35 10.60
C PHE A 122 -0.87 11.36 9.11
N LYS A 123 -0.87 12.56 8.50
CA LYS A 123 -0.40 12.75 7.11
C LYS A 123 1.06 12.27 6.95
N LYS A 124 1.96 12.71 7.84
CA LYS A 124 3.36 12.28 7.84
C LYS A 124 3.51 10.77 8.01
N LEU A 125 2.72 10.16 8.90
CA LEU A 125 2.73 8.71 9.11
C LEU A 125 2.33 7.95 7.83
N ARG A 126 1.26 8.38 7.15
CA ARG A 126 0.80 7.74 5.91
C ARG A 126 1.84 7.83 4.81
N ILE A 127 2.42 9.02 4.59
CA ILE A 127 3.49 9.21 3.61
C ILE A 127 4.68 8.29 3.92
N ASN A 128 5.15 8.27 5.17
CA ASN A 128 6.29 7.43 5.55
C ASN A 128 6.02 5.93 5.34
N ALA A 129 4.82 5.46 5.70
CA ALA A 129 4.45 4.05 5.53
C ALA A 129 4.38 3.67 4.04
N THR A 130 3.80 4.52 3.19
CA THR A 130 3.74 4.28 1.74
C THR A 130 5.12 4.29 1.09
N ILE A 131 6.01 5.20 1.50
CA ILE A 131 7.40 5.22 1.04
C ILE A 131 8.13 3.93 1.43
N LEU A 132 8.04 3.50 2.69
CA LEU A 132 8.66 2.25 3.15
C LEU A 132 8.13 1.04 2.37
N ALA A 133 6.82 0.92 2.22
CA ALA A 133 6.21 -0.15 1.42
C ALA A 133 6.59 -0.11 -0.07
N SER A 134 6.91 1.07 -0.62
CA SER A 134 7.33 1.20 -2.01
C SER A 134 8.79 0.80 -2.19
N ILE A 135 9.65 1.15 -1.24
CA ILE A 135 11.09 0.83 -1.26
C ILE A 135 11.32 -0.69 -1.27
N SER A 136 10.49 -1.46 -0.55
CA SER A 136 10.63 -2.92 -0.50
C SER A 136 10.47 -3.62 -1.86
N PHE A 137 9.86 -2.98 -2.86
CA PHE A 137 9.75 -3.54 -4.22
C PHE A 137 11.01 -3.36 -5.06
N PHE A 138 11.96 -2.54 -4.60
CA PHE A 138 13.22 -2.24 -5.29
C PHE A 138 14.46 -2.77 -4.55
N ILE A 139 14.27 -3.37 -3.37
CA ILE A 139 15.30 -4.09 -2.59
C ILE A 139 15.15 -5.58 -2.91
#